data_AF-A0A150XVT8-F1
#
_entry.id   AF-A0A150XVT8-F1
#
_cell.length_a   1.000
_cell.length_b   1.000
_cell.length_c   1.000
_cell.angle_alpha   90.00
_cell.angle_beta   90.00
_cell.angle_gamma   90.00
#
_symmetry.space_group_name_H-M   'P 1'
#
loop_
_entity.id
_entity.type
_entity.pdbx_description
1 polymer ?
#
loop_
_entity_poly.entity_id
_entity_poly.type
_entity_poly.pdbx_seq_one_letter_code
_entity_poly.pdbx_strand_id
1 'polypeptide(L)'
;MDWQEYYIINANTGTFSKFRTRGGVETSASGTFIFNSTEEEHSIKLTYPSDNDIIANCTGDLTEVLIITSDSTLKGTWDYCDGSGLKYQRTE
;
A
#
# COMPACT_ATOMS: atom_id res chain seq x y z
N MET A 1 -1.55 1.38 20.68
CA MET A 1 -1.27 0.99 19.27
C MET A 1 -0.97 2.28 18.56
N ASP A 2 0.30 2.63 18.41
CA ASP A 2 0.70 3.98 17.97
C ASP A 2 0.93 4.08 16.46
N TRP A 3 0.70 2.98 15.74
CA TRP A 3 0.74 2.90 14.28
C TRP A 3 -0.50 2.13 13.82
N GLN A 4 -1.34 2.79 13.04
CA GLN A 4 -2.41 2.16 12.27
C GLN A 4 -2.40 2.71 10.86
N GLU A 5 -2.69 1.88 9.88
CA GLU A 5 -2.89 2.33 8.51
C GLU A 5 -3.85 1.43 7.75
N TYR A 6 -4.50 2.02 6.75
CA TYR A 6 -5.43 1.32 5.87
C TYR A 6 -5.47 1.94 4.48
N TYR A 7 -5.99 1.16 3.55
CA TYR A 7 -6.21 1.56 2.17
C TYR A 7 -7.69 1.56 1.84
N ILE A 8 -8.12 2.56 1.07
CA ILE A 8 -9.38 2.55 0.33
C ILE A 8 -9.03 2.36 -1.14
N ILE A 9 -9.41 1.22 -1.72
CA ILE A 9 -9.20 0.91 -3.14
C ILE A 9 -10.51 1.12 -3.90
N ASN A 10 -10.50 1.98 -4.91
CA ASN A 10 -11.65 2.23 -5.77
C ASN A 10 -11.42 1.61 -7.15
N ALA A 11 -11.90 0.37 -7.32
CA ALA A 11 -11.75 -0.39 -8.56
C ALA A 11 -12.41 0.26 -9.79
N ASN A 12 -13.49 1.02 -9.60
CA ASN A 12 -14.20 1.66 -10.70
C ASN A 12 -13.41 2.82 -11.33
N THR A 13 -12.59 3.49 -10.52
CA THR A 13 -11.80 4.65 -10.97
C THR A 13 -10.32 4.34 -11.15
N GLY A 14 -9.85 3.18 -10.68
CA GLY A 14 -8.43 2.83 -10.68
C GLY A 14 -7.61 3.68 -9.70
N THR A 15 -8.26 4.20 -8.64
CA THR A 15 -7.62 5.07 -7.64
C THR A 15 -7.55 4.43 -6.27
N PHE A 16 -6.60 4.87 -5.46
CA PHE A 16 -6.49 4.48 -4.06
C PHE A 16 -6.32 5.70 -3.16
N SER A 17 -6.64 5.51 -1.88
CA SER A 17 -6.24 6.41 -0.80
C SER A 17 -5.64 5.61 0.35
N LYS A 18 -4.49 6.04 0.84
CA LYS A 18 -3.78 5.49 1.98
C LYS A 18 -3.91 6.45 3.15
N PHE A 19 -4.22 5.91 4.32
CA PHE A 19 -4.32 6.67 5.57
C PHE A 19 -3.42 6.01 6.60
N ARG A 20 -2.61 6.81 7.29
CA ARG A 20 -1.71 6.36 8.36
C ARG A 20 -1.84 7.28 9.55
N THR A 21 -2.07 6.69 10.72
CA THR A 21 -2.01 7.36 12.02
C THR A 21 -0.77 6.86 12.75
N ARG A 22 0.20 7.74 12.97
CA ARG A 22 1.44 7.41 13.70
C ARG A 22 1.73 8.45 14.78
N GLY A 23 1.80 8.02 16.04
CA GLY A 23 2.07 8.93 17.17
C GLY A 23 1.06 10.07 17.30
N GLY A 24 -0.21 9.82 16.96
CA GLY A 24 -1.28 10.83 16.97
C GLY A 24 -1.30 11.76 15.74
N VAL A 25 -0.35 11.63 14.81
CA VAL A 25 -0.33 12.38 13.56
C VAL A 25 -1.00 11.55 12.46
N GLU A 26 -2.00 12.12 11.81
CA GLU A 26 -2.65 11.53 10.65
C GLU A 26 -1.98 12.05 9.37
N THR A 27 -1.69 11.13 8.47
CA THR A 27 -1.14 11.42 7.13
C THR A 27 -1.94 10.63 6.11
N SER A 28 -2.25 11.25 4.98
CA SER A 28 -2.94 10.58 3.89
C SER A 28 -2.33 10.93 2.54
N ALA A 29 -2.39 10.00 1.61
CA ALA A 29 -2.04 10.22 0.22
C ALA A 29 -2.96 9.42 -0.70
N SER A 30 -3.10 9.89 -1.94
CA SER A 30 -3.93 9.25 -2.95
C SER A 30 -3.18 9.17 -4.26
N GLY A 31 -3.60 8.25 -5.11
CA GLY A 31 -2.98 8.03 -6.40
C GLY A 31 -3.75 7.03 -7.25
N THR A 32 -3.07 6.48 -8.23
CA THR A 32 -3.62 5.44 -9.10
C THR A 32 -3.02 4.09 -8.76
N PHE A 33 -3.72 3.02 -9.10
CA PHE A 33 -3.18 1.68 -8.94
C PHE A 33 -3.42 0.84 -10.19
N ILE A 34 -2.58 -0.17 -10.36
CA ILE A 34 -2.78 -1.23 -11.35
C ILE A 34 -2.67 -2.59 -10.66
N PHE A 35 -3.47 -3.54 -11.13
CA PHE A 35 -3.32 -4.95 -10.77
C PHE A 35 -2.33 -5.60 -11.72
N ASN A 36 -1.32 -6.26 -11.15
CA ASN A 36 -0.41 -7.13 -11.88
C ASN A 36 -0.72 -8.56 -11.49
N SER A 37 -0.93 -9.41 -12.47
CA SER A 37 -1.25 -10.81 -12.28
C SER A 37 -0.36 -11.63 -13.20
N THR A 38 0.58 -12.38 -12.62
CA THR A 38 1.41 -13.35 -13.33
C THR A 38 1.05 -14.77 -12.89
N GLU A 39 1.65 -15.79 -13.51
CA GLU A 39 1.49 -17.18 -13.05
C GLU A 39 2.13 -17.42 -11.68
N GLU A 40 3.05 -16.55 -11.25
CA GLU A 40 3.83 -16.70 -10.02
C GLU A 40 3.32 -15.80 -8.88
N GLU A 41 2.80 -14.60 -9.20
CA GLU A 41 2.42 -13.62 -8.19
C GLU A 41 1.27 -12.71 -8.66
N HIS A 42 0.38 -12.41 -7.72
CA HIS A 42 -0.61 -11.35 -7.86
C HIS A 42 -0.22 -10.17 -6.96
N SER A 43 -0.14 -8.97 -7.53
CA SER A 43 0.23 -7.76 -6.80
C SER A 43 -0.53 -6.53 -7.26
N ILE A 44 -0.53 -5.52 -6.41
CA ILE A 44 -1.08 -4.19 -6.67
C ILE A 44 0.09 -3.23 -6.67
N LYS A 45 0.30 -2.53 -7.79
CA LYS A 45 1.26 -1.42 -7.87
C LYS A 45 0.52 -0.11 -7.70
N LEU A 46 0.82 0.60 -6.62
CA LEU A 46 0.34 1.93 -6.30
C LEU A 46 1.31 2.97 -6.88
N THR A 47 0.78 4.03 -7.48
CA THR A 47 1.55 5.16 -8.00
C THR A 47 1.04 6.46 -7.39
N TYR A 48 1.92 7.17 -6.72
CA TYR A 48 1.66 8.46 -6.07
C TYR A 48 2.01 9.61 -7.03
N PRO A 49 1.29 10.75 -6.99
CA PRO A 49 1.55 11.88 -7.88
C PRO A 49 2.76 12.73 -7.46
N SER A 50 3.20 12.59 -6.21
CA SER A 50 4.32 13.32 -5.63
C SER A 50 4.93 12.52 -4.48
N ASP A 51 6.16 12.88 -4.11
CA ASP A 51 6.87 12.27 -2.99
C ASP A 51 6.15 12.51 -1.65
N ASN A 52 6.20 11.52 -0.75
CA ASN A 52 5.55 11.54 0.55
C ASN A 52 6.12 10.46 1.49
N ASP A 53 6.35 10.79 2.76
CA ASP A 53 6.84 9.88 3.81
C ASP A 53 5.90 8.69 4.12
N ILE A 54 4.69 8.65 3.54
CA ILE A 54 3.76 7.54 3.64
C ILE A 54 4.04 6.42 2.62
N ILE A 55 4.84 6.71 1.58
CA ILE A 55 5.20 5.73 0.55
C ILE A 55 6.16 4.72 1.17
N ALA A 56 5.78 3.44 1.17
CA ALA A 56 6.57 2.37 1.76
C ALA A 56 7.21 1.52 0.66
N ASN A 57 8.44 1.85 0.27
CA ASN A 57 9.19 1.12 -0.74
C ASN A 57 10.70 1.11 -0.47
N CYS A 58 11.43 0.33 -1.28
CA CYS A 58 12.88 0.19 -1.19
C CYS A 58 13.65 1.08 -2.16
N THR A 59 12.98 1.70 -3.13
CA THR A 59 13.64 2.34 -4.28
C THR A 59 13.69 3.85 -4.17
N GLY A 60 12.90 4.46 -3.29
CA GLY A 60 12.67 5.91 -3.25
C GLY A 60 11.78 6.43 -4.38
N ASP A 61 11.17 5.54 -5.18
CA ASP A 61 10.26 5.94 -6.26
C ASP A 61 8.92 6.41 -5.72
N LEU A 62 8.10 7.02 -6.58
CA LEU A 62 6.71 7.36 -6.27
C LEU A 62 5.76 6.15 -6.32
N THR A 63 6.26 4.95 -6.02
CA THR A 63 5.49 3.71 -6.18
C THR A 63 5.60 2.79 -4.98
N GLU A 64 4.53 2.05 -4.69
CA GLU A 64 4.49 1.03 -3.64
C GLU A 64 3.88 -0.25 -4.22
N VAL A 65 4.36 -1.41 -3.77
CA VAL A 65 3.86 -2.72 -4.20
C VAL A 65 3.26 -3.45 -3.01
N LEU A 66 2.04 -3.95 -3.20
CA LEU A 66 1.35 -4.82 -2.25
C LEU A 66 1.15 -6.19 -2.89
N ILE A 67 1.65 -7.24 -2.26
CA ILE A 67 1.46 -8.63 -2.70
C ILE A 67 0.13 -9.14 -2.18
N ILE A 68 -0.68 -9.73 -3.06
CA ILE A 68 -1.93 -10.40 -2.69
C ILE A 68 -1.57 -11.80 -2.21
N THR A 69 -1.80 -12.07 -0.93
CA THR A 69 -1.44 -13.34 -0.29
C THR A 69 -2.64 -14.28 -0.08
N SER A 70 -3.86 -13.72 -0.14
CA SER A 70 -5.13 -14.45 -0.22
C SER A 70 -6.21 -13.49 -0.72
N ASP A 71 -7.42 -13.99 -0.95
CA ASP A 71 -8.60 -13.19 -1.38
C ASP A 71 -8.94 -12.01 -0.46
N SER A 72 -8.41 -12.02 0.78
CA SER A 72 -8.68 -11.00 1.80
C SER A 72 -7.43 -10.40 2.43
N THR A 73 -6.22 -10.76 1.98
CA THR A 73 -4.97 -10.31 2.61
C THR A 73 -3.97 -9.72 1.62
N LEU A 74 -3.44 -8.56 1.99
CA LEU A 74 -2.32 -7.92 1.30
C LEU A 74 -1.10 -7.87 2.21
N LYS A 75 0.09 -7.91 1.61
CA LYS A 75 1.37 -7.72 2.30
C LYS A 75 2.16 -6.61 1.58
N GLY A 76 2.62 -5.61 2.32
CA GLY A 76 3.56 -4.62 1.78
C GLY A 76 4.95 -5.21 1.56
N THR A 77 5.69 -4.70 0.58
CA THR A 77 7.04 -5.19 0.24
C THR A 77 8.18 -4.39 0.85
N TRP A 78 7.87 -3.42 1.72
CA TRP A 78 8.90 -2.56 2.32
C TRP A 78 9.83 -3.32 3.27
N ASP A 79 9.40 -4.47 3.80
CA ASP A 79 10.24 -5.36 4.62
C ASP A 79 11.40 -6.00 3.86
N TYR A 80 11.43 -5.92 2.53
CA TYR A 80 12.56 -6.42 1.74
C TYR A 80 13.84 -5.58 1.87
N CYS A 81 13.75 -4.39 2.47
CA CYS A 81 14.86 -3.46 2.67
C CYS A 81 14.84 -2.85 4.09
N ASP A 82 14.56 -3.67 5.10
CA ASP A 82 14.49 -3.28 6.53
C ASP A 82 13.34 -2.32 6.89
N GLY A 83 12.37 -2.13 5.98
CA GLY A 83 11.11 -1.45 6.27
C GLY A 83 10.13 -2.31 7.06
N SER A 84 8.95 -1.76 7.35
CA SER A 84 7.91 -2.48 8.10
C SER A 84 7.14 -3.47 7.23
N GLY A 85 7.10 -4.74 7.64
CA GLY A 85 6.40 -5.84 6.94
C GLY A 85 4.91 -5.89 7.24
N LEU A 86 4.19 -4.85 6.84
CA LEU A 86 2.79 -4.69 7.18
C LEU A 86 1.89 -5.64 6.38
N LYS A 87 0.90 -6.19 7.09
CA LYS A 87 -0.14 -7.03 6.52
C LYS A 87 -1.49 -6.34 6.70
N TYR A 88 -2.30 -6.40 5.68
CA TYR A 88 -3.60 -5.75 5.63
C TYR A 88 -4.67 -6.81 5.44
N GLN A 89 -5.70 -6.74 6.27
CA GLN A 89 -6.89 -7.58 6.17
C GLN A 89 -8.00 -6.75 5.54
N ARG A 90 -8.71 -7.31 4.56
CA ARG A 90 -9.93 -6.70 4.02
C ARG A 90 -10.99 -6.63 5.12
N THR A 91 -11.53 -5.44 5.33
CA THR A 91 -12.69 -5.19 6.19
C THR A 91 -13.89 -4.89 5.31
N GLU A 92 -15.06 -5.43 5.67
CA GLU A 92 -16.35 -5.12 5.03
C GLU A 92 -17.02 -3.90 5.67
#